data_AF-A0A952P555-F1
#
_entry.id   AF-A0A952P555-F1
#
_cell.length_a   1.000
_cell.length_b   1.000
_cell.length_c   1.000
_cell.angle_alpha   90.00
_cell.angle_beta   90.00
_cell.angle_gamma   90.00
#
_symmetry.space_group_name_H-M   'P 1'
#
loop_
_entity.id
_entity.type
_entity.pdbx_description
1 polymer ?
#
loop_
_entity_poly.entity_id
_entity_poly.type
_entity_poly.pdbx_seq_one_letter_code
_entity_poly.pdbx_strand_id
1 'polypeptide(L)'
;MKTILLSLLFFPILTMATTQDLNSPEELARRCSGPENGAVLLRSDFHWGTEFQEMLAKALEIRTSGKRLPRRAFYDSAKETLALPYDAARGGDVVLNPVFIRSVQRHVEEAIRLGYVDAIFFPDMGHSHLLIPQKSWDEDYSGRPVAQQARLYERFFSDPNVKIFYHTAEQLKMKDEDGQLLPDRHLQWRFYTRNLAGDNRGEGRLEVLQNLTHSYNTVGEVPGYRWWGAGFNISGSDQGCIAYRHGDEVRYFDLSLYDL
;
A
#
# COMPACT_ATOMS: atom_id res chain seq x y z
N MET A 1 24.03 29.74 -63.34
CA MET A 1 22.90 29.88 -62.39
C MET A 1 23.11 28.88 -61.26
N LYS A 2 23.36 29.34 -60.03
CA LYS A 2 23.57 28.47 -58.86
C LYS A 2 22.23 28.30 -58.13
N THR A 3 21.69 27.09 -58.13
CA THR A 3 20.48 26.72 -57.40
C THR A 3 20.83 26.50 -55.93
N ILE A 4 20.26 27.30 -55.04
CA ILE A 4 20.39 27.14 -53.58
C ILE A 4 19.30 26.17 -53.13
N LEU A 5 19.69 24.98 -52.66
CA LEU A 5 18.78 23.99 -52.07
C LEU A 5 18.51 24.39 -50.62
N LEU A 6 17.30 24.90 -50.34
CA LEU A 6 16.85 25.20 -48.99
C LEU A 6 16.44 23.89 -48.30
N SER A 7 17.33 23.31 -47.49
CA SER A 7 16.99 22.15 -46.65
C SER A 7 16.09 22.60 -45.51
N LEU A 8 14.80 22.28 -45.62
CA LEU A 8 13.83 22.36 -44.53
C LEU A 8 14.25 21.34 -43.44
N LEU A 9 14.87 21.84 -42.37
CA LEU A 9 15.07 21.08 -41.14
C LEU A 9 13.70 20.81 -40.51
N PHE A 10 13.17 19.62 -40.74
CA PHE A 10 12.07 19.06 -39.96
C PHE A 10 12.59 18.79 -38.54
N PHE A 11 12.37 19.73 -37.63
CA PHE A 11 12.50 19.45 -36.21
C PHE A 11 11.35 18.52 -35.80
N PRO A 12 11.63 17.30 -35.32
CA PRO A 12 10.58 16.47 -34.75
C PRO A 12 10.01 17.20 -33.53
N ILE A 13 8.72 17.53 -33.60
CA ILE A 13 7.97 18.00 -32.45
C ILE A 13 7.96 16.82 -31.47
N LEU A 14 8.84 16.86 -30.46
CA LEU A 14 8.74 15.97 -29.30
C LEU A 14 7.43 16.34 -28.60
N THR A 15 6.38 15.57 -28.85
CA THR A 15 5.22 15.53 -27.97
C THR A 15 5.71 14.97 -26.64
N MET A 16 5.96 15.86 -25.69
CA MET A 16 6.09 15.51 -24.28
C MET A 16 4.78 14.82 -23.90
N ALA A 17 4.79 13.49 -23.86
CA ALA A 17 3.68 12.73 -23.30
C ALA A 17 3.57 13.17 -21.84
N THR A 18 2.56 13.97 -21.53
CA THR A 18 2.25 14.34 -20.17
C THR A 18 2.01 13.04 -19.42
N THR A 19 2.80 12.78 -18.38
CA THR A 19 2.57 11.64 -17.51
C THR A 19 1.23 11.86 -16.83
N GLN A 20 0.18 11.24 -17.37
CA GLN A 20 -1.16 11.32 -16.82
C GLN A 20 -1.12 10.88 -15.36
N ASP A 21 -1.62 11.73 -14.46
CA ASP A 21 -1.81 11.34 -13.06
C ASP A 21 -2.90 10.26 -13.04
N LEU A 22 -2.48 9.02 -12.79
CA LEU A 22 -3.37 7.87 -12.79
C LEU A 22 -4.45 7.99 -11.72
N ASN A 23 -4.21 8.80 -10.68
CA ASN A 23 -5.09 9.01 -9.53
C ASN A 23 -5.53 10.46 -9.41
N SER A 24 -5.76 11.14 -10.53
CA SER A 24 -6.45 12.44 -10.53
C SER A 24 -7.83 12.32 -9.86
N PRO A 25 -8.39 13.43 -9.32
CA PRO A 25 -9.72 13.41 -8.71
C PRO A 25 -10.81 12.84 -9.65
N GLU A 26 -10.75 13.15 -10.94
CA GLU A 26 -11.67 12.61 -11.96
C GLU A 26 -11.56 11.09 -12.09
N GLU A 27 -10.33 10.57 -12.18
CA GLU A 27 -10.08 9.14 -12.30
C GLU A 27 -10.46 8.37 -11.03
N LEU A 28 -10.22 8.95 -9.86
CA LEU A 28 -10.66 8.40 -8.58
C LEU A 28 -12.19 8.43 -8.47
N ALA A 29 -12.86 9.52 -8.85
CA ALA A 29 -14.32 9.59 -8.87
C ALA A 29 -14.94 8.50 -9.76
N ARG A 30 -14.30 8.20 -10.90
CA ARG A 30 -14.74 7.17 -11.84
C ARG A 30 -14.60 5.75 -11.26
N ARG A 31 -13.47 5.44 -10.62
CA ARG A 31 -13.15 4.08 -10.14
C ARG A 31 -13.63 3.78 -8.72
N CYS A 32 -13.78 4.81 -7.90
CA CYS A 32 -14.00 4.69 -6.45
C CYS A 32 -15.41 5.14 -6.04
N SER A 33 -16.42 4.90 -6.88
CA SER A 33 -17.82 5.18 -6.55
C SER A 33 -18.37 4.16 -5.53
N GLY A 34 -19.01 4.62 -4.45
CA GLY A 34 -19.60 3.75 -3.42
C GLY A 34 -20.94 3.12 -3.85
N PRO A 35 -21.59 2.22 -3.07
CA PRO A 35 -21.16 1.40 -1.94
C PRO A 35 -20.86 -0.07 -2.35
N GLU A 36 -20.68 -0.93 -1.34
CA GLU A 36 -20.29 -2.36 -1.31
C GLU A 36 -21.15 -3.33 -2.17
N ASN A 37 -21.20 -3.16 -3.49
CA ASN A 37 -21.75 -4.19 -4.36
C ASN A 37 -20.63 -5.15 -4.79
N GLY A 38 -20.70 -6.41 -4.37
CA GLY A 38 -19.78 -7.46 -4.81
C GLY A 38 -19.38 -8.42 -3.70
N ALA A 39 -18.63 -9.45 -4.09
CA ALA A 39 -18.04 -10.36 -3.12
C ALA A 39 -16.98 -9.63 -2.28
N VAL A 40 -16.85 -10.01 -1.02
CA VAL A 40 -15.92 -9.40 -0.07
C VAL A 40 -14.78 -10.39 0.21
N LEU A 41 -13.57 -9.87 0.36
CA LEU A 41 -12.43 -10.65 0.85
C LEU A 41 -12.62 -10.96 2.34
N LEU A 42 -12.41 -12.21 2.72
CA LEU A 42 -12.59 -12.69 4.08
C LEU A 42 -11.27 -13.27 4.61
N ARG A 43 -11.07 -13.26 5.92
CA ARG A 43 -9.96 -13.97 6.58
C ARG A 43 -9.79 -15.40 6.09
N SER A 44 -10.92 -16.09 5.86
CA SER A 44 -10.95 -17.48 5.43
C SER A 44 -10.40 -17.72 4.03
N ASP A 45 -10.15 -16.65 3.26
CA ASP A 45 -9.48 -16.73 1.96
C ASP A 45 -7.97 -16.97 2.09
N PHE A 46 -7.43 -16.92 3.31
CA PHE A 46 -6.00 -17.00 3.63
C PHE A 46 -5.69 -18.07 4.68
N HIS A 47 -4.47 -18.63 4.64
CA HIS A 47 -3.97 -19.55 5.66
C HIS A 47 -2.45 -19.40 5.83
N TRP A 48 -1.92 -19.87 6.96
CA TRP A 48 -0.49 -19.83 7.24
C TRP A 48 0.26 -20.94 6.53
N GLY A 49 1.57 -20.72 6.30
CA GLY A 49 2.48 -21.73 5.78
C GLY A 49 2.31 -22.00 4.28
N THR A 50 1.80 -21.03 3.54
CA THR A 50 1.58 -21.11 2.10
C THR A 50 2.92 -21.24 1.37
N GLU A 51 3.01 -22.18 0.44
CA GLU A 51 4.17 -22.32 -0.43
C GLU A 51 4.23 -21.17 -1.44
N PHE A 52 5.41 -20.82 -1.96
CA PHE A 52 5.56 -19.65 -2.82
C PHE A 52 4.63 -19.65 -4.05
N GLN A 53 4.54 -20.77 -4.76
CA GLN A 53 3.69 -20.88 -5.95
C GLN A 53 2.20 -20.81 -5.60
N GLU A 54 1.81 -21.34 -4.45
CA GLU A 54 0.45 -21.25 -3.94
C GLU A 54 0.10 -19.81 -3.58
N MET A 55 1.03 -19.07 -2.96
CA MET A 55 0.87 -17.65 -2.64
C MET A 55 0.63 -16.81 -3.91
N LEU A 56 1.41 -17.03 -4.96
CA LEU A 56 1.23 -16.34 -6.25
C LEU A 56 -0.10 -16.69 -6.92
N ALA A 57 -0.49 -17.97 -6.91
CA ALA A 57 -1.75 -18.41 -7.47
C ALA A 57 -2.94 -17.78 -6.72
N LYS A 58 -2.87 -17.73 -5.39
CA LYS A 58 -3.90 -17.09 -4.54
C LYS A 58 -3.97 -15.58 -4.79
N ALA A 59 -2.83 -14.91 -4.93
CA ALA A 59 -2.80 -13.49 -5.25
C ALA A 59 -3.46 -13.18 -6.61
N LEU A 60 -3.21 -14.02 -7.62
CA LEU A 60 -3.85 -13.91 -8.93
C LEU A 60 -5.36 -14.16 -8.85
N GLU A 61 -5.77 -15.21 -8.14
CA GLU A 61 -7.18 -15.53 -7.89
C GLU A 61 -7.88 -14.32 -7.25
N ILE A 62 -7.37 -13.80 -6.13
CA ILE A 62 -7.95 -12.65 -5.43
C ILE A 62 -8.07 -11.45 -6.35
N ARG A 63 -7.00 -11.08 -7.06
CA ARG A 63 -6.97 -9.91 -7.94
C ARG A 63 -8.07 -9.97 -9.01
N THR A 64 -8.31 -11.16 -9.57
CA THR A 64 -9.24 -11.37 -10.70
C THR A 64 -10.65 -11.78 -10.27
N SER A 65 -10.85 -12.19 -9.01
CA SER A 65 -12.12 -12.75 -8.51
C SER A 65 -13.28 -11.75 -8.45
N GLY A 66 -13.00 -10.45 -8.50
CA GLY A 66 -13.96 -9.39 -8.18
C GLY A 66 -14.24 -9.24 -6.68
N LYS A 67 -13.61 -10.04 -5.80
CA LYS A 67 -13.62 -9.80 -4.37
C LYS A 67 -12.86 -8.51 -4.04
N ARG A 68 -13.39 -7.71 -3.12
CA ARG A 68 -12.83 -6.41 -2.71
C ARG A 68 -12.68 -6.34 -1.19
N LEU A 69 -11.85 -5.42 -0.71
CA LEU A 69 -11.77 -5.16 0.73
C LEU A 69 -13.14 -4.70 1.28
N PRO A 70 -13.54 -5.16 2.48
CA PRO A 70 -14.73 -4.64 3.16
C PRO A 70 -14.51 -3.16 3.50
N ARG A 71 -15.57 -2.35 3.47
CA ARG A 71 -15.52 -0.94 3.89
C ARG A 71 -14.34 -0.18 3.26
N ARG A 72 -14.08 -0.45 1.98
CA ARG A 72 -12.96 0.12 1.23
C ARG A 72 -13.13 1.62 1.01
N ALA A 73 -12.01 2.29 0.71
CA ALA A 73 -11.99 3.69 0.33
C ALA A 73 -12.98 4.00 -0.79
N PHE A 74 -13.66 5.14 -0.68
CA PHE A 74 -14.53 5.68 -1.72
C PHE A 74 -14.16 7.14 -1.99
N TYR A 75 -14.51 7.66 -3.16
CA TYR A 75 -14.30 9.07 -3.49
C TYR A 75 -15.38 9.95 -2.86
N ASP A 76 -14.97 10.89 -2.02
CA ASP A 76 -15.80 11.94 -1.44
C ASP A 76 -15.76 13.18 -2.35
N SER A 77 -16.85 13.41 -3.07
CA SER A 77 -16.95 14.54 -4.01
C SER A 77 -16.96 15.91 -3.34
N ALA A 78 -17.36 16.00 -2.06
CA ALA A 78 -17.34 17.26 -1.31
C ALA A 78 -15.93 17.62 -0.82
N LYS A 79 -15.05 16.62 -0.67
CA LYS A 79 -13.65 16.79 -0.26
C LYS A 79 -12.65 16.64 -1.40
N GLU A 80 -13.12 16.25 -2.58
CA GLU A 80 -12.31 16.01 -3.77
C GLU A 80 -11.15 15.03 -3.54
N THR A 81 -11.36 14.03 -2.67
CA THR A 81 -10.35 13.02 -2.30
C THR A 81 -11.03 11.72 -1.86
N LEU A 82 -10.23 10.72 -1.50
CA LEU A 82 -10.75 9.48 -0.93
C LEU A 82 -11.07 9.62 0.56
N ALA A 83 -12.07 8.90 1.03
CA ALA A 83 -12.37 8.69 2.43
C ALA A 83 -12.39 7.19 2.74
N LEU A 84 -11.87 6.80 3.91
CA LEU A 84 -11.99 5.45 4.43
C LEU A 84 -13.22 5.38 5.35
N PRO A 85 -14.22 4.54 5.05
CA PRO A 85 -15.32 4.31 5.96
C PRO A 85 -14.84 3.94 7.36
N TYR A 86 -15.41 4.52 8.40
CA TYR A 86 -15.06 4.18 9.79
C TYR A 86 -16.27 4.29 10.72
N ASP A 87 -16.14 3.81 11.96
CA ASP A 87 -17.28 3.74 12.88
C ASP A 87 -17.74 5.14 13.30
N ALA A 88 -19.04 5.41 13.24
CA ALA A 88 -19.62 6.69 13.64
C ALA A 88 -19.29 7.04 15.11
N ALA A 89 -19.29 6.04 16.00
CA ALA A 89 -18.90 6.20 17.40
C ALA A 89 -17.42 6.57 17.59
N ARG A 90 -16.60 6.44 16.54
CA ARG A 90 -15.16 6.78 16.50
C ARG A 90 -14.87 8.03 15.68
N GLY A 91 -15.91 8.76 15.26
CA GLY A 91 -15.80 10.02 14.51
C GLY A 91 -16.21 9.94 13.04
N GLY A 92 -16.66 8.76 12.57
CA GLY A 92 -17.08 8.56 11.18
C GLY A 92 -15.90 8.47 10.21
N ASP A 93 -16.17 8.65 8.93
CA ASP A 93 -15.20 8.41 7.85
C ASP A 93 -13.92 9.25 7.99
N VAL A 94 -12.79 8.64 7.62
CA VAL A 94 -11.46 9.24 7.67
C VAL A 94 -11.12 9.81 6.31
N VAL A 95 -11.00 11.13 6.19
CA VAL A 95 -10.63 11.79 4.93
C VAL A 95 -9.14 11.64 4.66
N LEU A 96 -8.78 11.14 3.48
CA LEU A 96 -7.39 10.88 3.12
C LEU A 96 -6.72 12.11 2.52
N ASN A 97 -5.51 12.38 3.00
CA ASN A 97 -4.61 13.35 2.40
C ASN A 97 -4.12 12.82 1.02
N PRO A 98 -4.18 13.60 -0.06
CA PRO A 98 -3.65 13.19 -1.36
C PRO A 98 -2.17 12.79 -1.35
N VAL A 99 -1.37 13.39 -0.47
CA VAL A 99 0.04 13.01 -0.26
C VAL A 99 0.14 11.58 0.28
N PHE A 100 -0.72 11.19 1.22
CA PHE A 100 -0.76 9.82 1.73
C PHE A 100 -1.11 8.80 0.64
N ILE A 101 -2.13 9.10 -0.18
CA ILE A 101 -2.52 8.23 -1.30
C ILE A 101 -1.32 8.04 -2.24
N ARG A 102 -0.60 9.12 -2.54
CA ARG A 102 0.62 9.10 -3.35
C ARG A 102 1.75 8.31 -2.69
N SER A 103 1.94 8.43 -1.37
CA SER A 103 2.94 7.65 -0.62
C SER A 103 2.66 6.15 -0.79
N VAL A 104 1.43 5.71 -0.50
CA VAL A 104 1.05 4.30 -0.58
C VAL A 104 1.17 3.77 -2.00
N GLN A 105 0.70 4.53 -3.00
CA GLN A 105 0.90 4.17 -4.42
C GLN A 105 2.39 3.94 -4.72
N ARG A 106 3.25 4.89 -4.36
CA ARG A 106 4.68 4.78 -4.68
C ARG A 106 5.38 3.70 -3.87
N HIS A 107 4.95 3.42 -2.64
CA HIS A 107 5.45 2.27 -1.89
C HIS A 107 5.15 0.97 -2.62
N VAL A 108 3.92 0.81 -3.14
CA VAL A 108 3.54 -0.38 -3.91
C VAL A 108 4.41 -0.50 -5.17
N GLU A 109 4.55 0.57 -5.94
CA GLU A 109 5.37 0.60 -7.15
C GLU A 109 6.85 0.28 -6.85
N GLU A 110 7.41 0.91 -5.82
CA GLU A 110 8.82 0.74 -5.44
C GLU A 110 9.09 -0.64 -4.82
N ALA A 111 8.19 -1.17 -4.01
CA ALA A 111 8.33 -2.50 -3.42
C ALA A 111 8.33 -3.58 -4.50
N ILE A 112 7.48 -3.45 -5.53
CA ILE A 112 7.48 -4.33 -6.70
C ILE A 112 8.79 -4.17 -7.48
N ARG A 113 9.20 -2.93 -7.78
CA ARG A 113 10.41 -2.64 -8.55
C ARG A 113 11.68 -3.19 -7.89
N LEU A 114 11.76 -3.14 -6.56
CA LEU A 114 12.87 -3.65 -5.77
C LEU A 114 12.78 -5.16 -5.49
N GLY A 115 11.69 -5.82 -5.87
CA GLY A 115 11.47 -7.24 -5.60
C GLY A 115 11.29 -7.54 -4.11
N TYR A 116 10.76 -6.60 -3.33
CA TYR A 116 10.42 -6.83 -1.91
C TYR A 116 9.07 -7.50 -1.74
N VAL A 117 8.21 -7.41 -2.76
CA VAL A 117 6.88 -8.03 -2.83
C VAL A 117 6.70 -8.65 -4.21
N ASP A 118 5.92 -9.72 -4.29
CA ASP A 118 5.55 -10.39 -5.53
C ASP A 118 4.08 -10.10 -5.91
N ALA A 119 3.26 -9.77 -4.91
CA ALA A 119 1.87 -9.36 -5.09
C ALA A 119 1.43 -8.37 -4.01
N ILE A 120 0.26 -7.75 -4.20
CA ILE A 120 -0.35 -6.82 -3.25
C ILE A 120 -1.61 -7.48 -2.70
N PHE A 121 -1.52 -8.10 -1.54
CA PHE A 121 -2.63 -8.76 -0.84
C PHE A 121 -2.19 -9.17 0.58
N PHE A 122 -3.10 -9.66 1.44
CA PHE A 122 -2.83 -9.81 2.88
C PHE A 122 -1.44 -10.40 3.25
N PRO A 123 -1.02 -11.57 2.71
CA PRO A 123 0.30 -12.15 2.99
C PRO A 123 1.50 -11.36 2.46
N ASP A 124 1.30 -10.44 1.52
CA ASP A 124 2.36 -9.72 0.85
C ASP A 124 2.02 -8.23 0.68
N MET A 125 2.42 -7.42 1.66
CA MET A 125 2.14 -5.98 1.74
C MET A 125 0.64 -5.63 1.82
N GLY A 126 -0.19 -6.55 2.30
CA GLY A 126 -1.63 -6.34 2.36
C GLY A 126 -2.18 -5.84 3.68
N HIS A 127 -1.37 -5.75 4.73
CA HIS A 127 -1.73 -5.06 5.97
C HIS A 127 -0.60 -4.13 6.38
N SER A 128 -0.94 -3.09 7.12
CA SER A 128 0.02 -2.10 7.58
C SER A 128 -0.15 -1.75 9.05
N HIS A 129 0.94 -1.25 9.59
CA HIS A 129 1.04 -0.59 10.88
C HIS A 129 1.56 0.83 10.66
N LEU A 130 1.48 1.66 11.69
CA LEU A 130 2.04 3.02 11.65
C LEU A 130 3.15 3.12 12.69
N LEU A 131 4.30 3.63 12.27
CA LEU A 131 5.36 4.05 13.16
C LEU A 131 5.19 5.55 13.39
N ILE A 132 4.62 5.89 14.54
CA ILE A 132 4.35 7.27 14.90
C ILE A 132 5.53 7.78 15.72
N PRO A 133 6.20 8.90 15.38
CA PRO A 133 7.28 9.42 16.20
C PRO A 133 6.85 9.55 17.65
N GLN A 134 7.65 9.00 18.58
CA GLN A 134 7.27 8.93 20.00
C GLN A 134 6.95 10.32 20.56
N LYS A 135 7.71 11.33 20.14
CA LYS A 135 7.47 12.74 20.48
C LYS A 135 6.07 13.21 20.06
N SER A 136 5.69 13.01 18.79
CA SER A 136 4.35 13.38 18.29
C SER A 136 3.26 12.63 19.05
N TRP A 137 3.50 11.36 19.41
CA TRP A 137 2.55 10.57 20.19
C TRP A 137 2.30 11.15 21.58
N ASP A 138 3.36 11.46 22.31
CA ASP A 138 3.29 11.97 23.68
C ASP A 138 2.69 13.37 23.71
N GLU A 139 3.02 14.23 22.75
CA GLU A 139 2.57 15.63 22.69
C GLU A 139 1.13 15.76 22.16
N ASP A 140 0.75 15.04 21.10
CA ASP A 140 -0.44 15.38 20.31
C ASP A 140 -1.53 14.30 20.21
N TYR A 141 -1.19 13.02 20.51
CA TYR A 141 -2.04 11.89 20.16
C TYR A 141 -2.56 11.08 21.35
N SER A 142 -1.70 10.80 22.34
CA SER A 142 -1.97 9.83 23.41
C SER A 142 -3.22 10.14 24.26
N GLY A 143 -3.56 11.43 24.42
CA GLY A 143 -4.68 11.89 25.24
C GLY A 143 -6.03 11.99 24.51
N ARG A 144 -6.12 11.65 23.22
CA ARG A 144 -7.36 11.86 22.45
C ARG A 144 -8.42 10.79 22.76
N PRO A 145 -9.69 11.19 22.94
CA PRO A 145 -10.76 10.24 23.19
C PRO A 145 -11.06 9.38 21.95
N VAL A 146 -11.54 8.16 22.18
CA VAL A 146 -11.92 7.20 21.12
C VAL A 146 -12.92 7.79 20.11
N ALA A 147 -13.82 8.67 20.56
CA ALA A 147 -14.78 9.37 19.68
C ALA A 147 -14.12 10.28 18.64
N GLN A 148 -12.83 10.60 18.78
CA GLN A 148 -12.04 11.39 17.84
C GLN A 148 -11.01 10.54 17.08
N GLN A 149 -11.12 9.22 17.12
CA GLN A 149 -10.12 8.34 16.51
C GLN A 149 -10.04 8.50 14.99
N ALA A 150 -11.14 8.83 14.30
CA ALA A 150 -11.13 9.19 12.89
C ALA A 150 -10.21 10.39 12.62
N ARG A 151 -10.33 11.46 13.42
CA ARG A 151 -9.46 12.64 13.34
C ARG A 151 -8.00 12.31 13.66
N LEU A 152 -7.77 11.33 14.53
CA LEU A 152 -6.44 10.85 14.83
C LEU A 152 -5.80 10.15 13.62
N TYR A 153 -6.54 9.29 12.91
CA TYR A 153 -6.07 8.71 11.64
C TYR A 153 -5.79 9.76 10.57
N GLU A 154 -6.68 10.76 10.39
CA GLU A 154 -6.43 11.85 9.45
C GLU A 154 -5.11 12.59 9.75
N ARG A 155 -4.79 12.75 11.04
CA ARG A 155 -3.52 13.34 11.49
C ARG A 155 -2.35 12.43 11.19
N PHE A 156 -2.43 11.13 11.48
CA PHE A 156 -1.37 10.17 11.15
C PHE A 156 -1.07 10.17 9.65
N PHE A 157 -2.11 10.09 8.83
CA PHE A 157 -1.98 10.08 7.37
C PHE A 157 -1.52 11.43 6.81
N SER A 158 -1.59 12.51 7.58
CA SER A 158 -1.06 13.83 7.16
C SER A 158 0.29 14.19 7.76
N ASP A 159 0.80 13.44 8.74
CA ASP A 159 2.10 13.71 9.37
C ASP A 159 3.24 13.14 8.49
N PRO A 160 4.13 13.99 7.94
CA PRO A 160 5.24 13.55 7.09
C PRO A 160 6.35 12.79 7.85
N ASN A 161 6.27 12.72 9.18
CA ASN A 161 7.21 11.98 10.02
C ASN A 161 6.66 10.62 10.49
N VAL A 162 5.36 10.37 10.31
CA VAL A 162 4.81 9.02 10.45
C VAL A 162 5.34 8.16 9.30
N LYS A 163 5.83 6.96 9.61
CA LYS A 163 6.16 5.96 8.60
C LYS A 163 5.04 4.94 8.50
N ILE A 164 4.76 4.48 7.30
CA ILE A 164 3.83 3.38 7.07
C ILE A 164 4.65 2.10 7.02
N PHE A 165 4.34 1.17 7.91
CA PHE A 165 5.08 -0.06 8.04
C PHE A 165 4.25 -1.23 7.48
N TYR A 166 4.89 -2.10 6.72
CA TYR A 166 4.27 -3.27 6.08
C TYR A 166 5.04 -4.52 6.47
N HIS A 167 4.33 -5.61 6.75
CA HIS A 167 4.91 -6.93 6.61
C HIS A 167 4.69 -7.43 5.17
N THR A 168 5.76 -7.91 4.57
CA THR A 168 5.75 -8.69 3.34
C THR A 168 5.98 -10.16 3.73
N ALA A 169 5.62 -11.12 2.88
CA ALA A 169 5.83 -12.55 3.15
C ALA A 169 5.30 -13.03 4.53
N GLU A 170 4.15 -12.51 5.00
CA GLU A 170 3.67 -12.75 6.35
C GLU A 170 3.35 -14.23 6.59
N GLN A 171 2.61 -14.83 5.65
CA GLN A 171 2.17 -16.23 5.67
C GLN A 171 3.00 -17.16 4.76
N LEU A 172 4.01 -16.60 4.09
CA LEU A 172 4.90 -17.35 3.20
C LEU A 172 5.78 -18.31 4.01
N LYS A 173 5.79 -19.58 3.61
CA LYS A 173 6.72 -20.55 4.15
C LYS A 173 8.14 -20.26 3.65
N MET A 174 9.00 -19.85 4.57
CA MET A 174 10.41 -19.55 4.30
C MET A 174 11.37 -20.47 5.06
N LYS A 175 10.82 -21.37 5.87
CA LYS A 175 11.56 -22.28 6.73
C LYS A 175 11.08 -23.72 6.59
N ASP A 176 11.98 -24.66 6.84
CA ASP A 176 11.66 -26.08 6.97
C ASP A 176 11.13 -26.42 8.37
N GLU A 177 10.88 -27.71 8.59
CA GLU A 177 10.35 -28.25 9.86
C GLU A 177 11.35 -28.10 11.01
N ASP A 178 12.65 -28.00 10.72
CA ASP A 178 13.73 -27.78 11.68
C ASP A 178 13.98 -26.28 11.96
N GLY A 179 13.18 -25.39 11.35
CA GLY A 179 13.26 -23.95 11.53
C GLY A 179 14.42 -23.28 10.79
N GLN A 180 15.11 -24.00 9.90
CA GLN A 180 16.15 -23.47 9.03
C GLN A 180 15.54 -22.77 7.82
N LEU A 181 16.23 -21.75 7.30
CA LEU A 181 15.79 -21.10 6.07
C LEU A 181 15.88 -22.09 4.91
N LEU A 182 14.84 -22.12 4.08
CA LEU A 182 14.84 -22.89 2.84
C LEU A 182 16.02 -22.43 1.94
N PRO A 183 16.64 -23.34 1.17
CA PRO A 183 17.82 -23.02 0.36
C PRO A 183 17.51 -22.13 -0.86
N ASP A 184 16.23 -21.89 -1.15
CA ASP A 184 15.79 -21.02 -2.23
C ASP A 184 16.21 -19.56 -1.98
N ARG A 185 16.92 -18.97 -2.95
CA ARG A 185 17.49 -17.62 -2.81
C ARG A 185 16.43 -16.53 -2.79
N HIS A 186 15.32 -16.72 -3.49
CA HIS A 186 14.19 -15.80 -3.47
C HIS A 186 13.55 -15.81 -2.08
N LEU A 187 13.27 -17.00 -1.52
CA LEU A 187 12.71 -17.12 -0.18
C LEU A 187 13.63 -16.55 0.91
N GLN A 188 14.95 -16.75 0.80
CA GLN A 188 15.91 -16.11 1.70
C GLN A 188 15.87 -14.58 1.57
N TRP A 189 15.80 -14.05 0.35
CA TRP A 189 15.66 -12.62 0.11
C TRP A 189 14.37 -12.08 0.77
N ARG A 190 13.23 -12.73 0.52
CA ARG A 190 11.94 -12.38 1.13
C ARG A 190 12.00 -12.38 2.67
N PHE A 191 12.72 -13.33 3.28
CA PHE A 191 12.94 -13.35 4.72
C PHE A 191 13.66 -12.09 5.23
N TYR A 192 14.69 -11.63 4.53
CA TYR A 192 15.48 -10.46 4.94
C TYR A 192 14.81 -9.12 4.59
N THR A 193 13.85 -9.11 3.67
CA THR A 193 13.08 -7.92 3.26
C THR A 193 11.62 -7.94 3.76
N ARG A 194 11.32 -8.79 4.76
CA ARG A 194 9.98 -8.98 5.33
C ARG A 194 9.34 -7.71 5.88
N ASN A 195 10.12 -6.73 6.33
CA ASN A 195 9.60 -5.54 6.99
C ASN A 195 10.00 -4.29 6.22
N LEU A 196 9.00 -3.55 5.73
CA LEU A 196 9.21 -2.33 4.97
C LEU A 196 8.64 -1.15 5.74
N ALA A 197 9.42 -0.10 5.91
CA ALA A 197 8.95 1.18 6.40
C ALA A 197 9.01 2.22 5.28
N GLY A 198 7.85 2.68 4.83
CA GLY A 198 7.68 3.72 3.83
C GLY A 198 7.51 5.12 4.43
N ASP A 199 7.95 6.16 3.72
CA ASP A 199 7.71 7.55 4.11
C ASP A 199 6.23 7.97 3.97
N ASN A 200 5.83 9.09 4.57
CA ASN A 200 4.50 9.66 4.35
C ASN A 200 4.56 11.05 3.69
N ARG A 201 5.43 11.19 2.70
CA ARG A 201 5.74 12.45 1.99
C ARG A 201 5.42 12.40 0.50
N GLY A 202 4.87 11.29 0.03
CA GLY A 202 4.58 11.04 -1.37
C GLY A 202 5.85 10.79 -2.19
N GLU A 203 6.98 10.45 -1.56
CA GLU A 203 8.25 10.24 -2.23
C GLU A 203 8.44 8.78 -2.67
N GLY A 204 7.96 7.82 -1.89
CA GLY A 204 8.05 6.38 -2.20
C GLY A 204 9.30 5.70 -1.65
N ARG A 205 10.02 6.35 -0.72
CA ARG A 205 11.20 5.81 -0.08
C ARG A 205 10.81 4.65 0.83
N LEU A 206 11.47 3.52 0.63
CA LEU A 206 11.32 2.32 1.45
C LEU A 206 12.62 2.03 2.20
N GLU A 207 12.48 1.68 3.46
CA GLU A 207 13.56 1.21 4.34
C GLU A 207 13.24 -0.22 4.78
N VAL A 208 14.20 -1.13 4.63
CA VAL A 208 14.07 -2.49 5.14
C VAL A 208 14.48 -2.51 6.61
N LEU A 209 13.57 -2.95 7.48
CA LEU A 209 13.85 -3.15 8.90
C LEU A 209 14.03 -4.64 9.18
N GLN A 210 14.90 -4.96 10.14
CA GLN A 210 15.25 -6.33 10.48
C GLN A 210 15.21 -6.55 11.99
N ASN A 211 14.77 -7.73 12.38
CA ASN A 211 14.83 -8.26 13.73
C ASN A 211 15.38 -9.69 13.69
N LEU A 212 16.70 -9.81 13.52
CA LEU A 212 17.37 -11.10 13.32
C LEU A 212 17.30 -12.03 14.54
N THR A 213 16.86 -11.54 15.70
CA THR A 213 16.62 -12.37 16.89
C THR A 213 15.23 -13.00 16.89
N HIS A 214 14.29 -12.50 16.08
CA HIS A 214 12.98 -13.10 15.88
C HIS A 214 13.06 -14.24 14.86
N SER A 215 12.39 -15.36 15.13
CA SER A 215 12.47 -16.58 14.30
C SER A 215 12.08 -16.36 12.84
N TYR A 216 11.16 -15.44 12.56
CA TYR A 216 10.73 -15.05 11.21
C TYR A 216 11.24 -13.67 10.75
N ASN A 217 12.24 -13.09 11.43
CA ASN A 217 12.71 -11.73 11.18
C ASN A 217 11.62 -10.65 11.33
N THR A 218 10.53 -10.92 12.05
CA THR A 218 9.41 -9.98 12.23
C THR A 218 9.80 -8.84 13.16
N VAL A 219 9.65 -7.60 12.69
CA VAL A 219 9.81 -6.38 13.50
C VAL A 219 8.47 -6.01 14.11
N GLY A 220 8.39 -5.96 15.44
CA GLY A 220 7.17 -5.53 16.17
C GLY A 220 7.32 -4.22 16.95
N GLU A 221 8.53 -3.64 16.94
CA GLU A 221 8.85 -2.38 17.60
C GLU A 221 10.03 -1.70 16.90
N VAL A 222 10.07 -0.37 16.93
CA VAL A 222 11.14 0.43 16.33
C VAL A 222 11.51 1.56 17.30
N PRO A 223 12.78 1.64 17.75
CA PRO A 223 13.21 2.69 18.67
C PRO A 223 12.88 4.10 18.16
N GLY A 224 12.35 4.95 19.05
CA GLY A 224 11.94 6.32 18.72
C GLY A 224 10.54 6.45 18.12
N TYR A 225 9.82 5.33 17.95
CA TYR A 225 8.44 5.33 17.44
C TYR A 225 7.49 4.60 18.39
N ARG A 226 6.28 5.13 18.52
CA ARG A 226 5.12 4.41 18.99
C ARG A 226 4.62 3.50 17.87
N TRP A 227 4.58 2.20 18.15
CA TRP A 227 3.94 1.22 17.28
C TRP A 227 2.41 1.33 17.37
N TRP A 228 1.76 1.59 16.24
CA TRP A 228 0.31 1.56 16.10
C TRP A 228 -0.12 0.40 15.21
N GLY A 229 -0.59 -0.67 15.85
CA GLY A 229 -0.90 -1.93 15.18
C GLY A 229 -2.11 -1.87 14.23
N ALA A 230 -2.99 -0.90 14.37
CA ALA A 230 -4.18 -0.76 13.55
C ALA A 230 -3.96 0.24 12.41
N GLY A 231 -3.13 -0.09 11.42
CA GLY A 231 -2.94 0.75 10.24
C GLY A 231 -4.13 0.66 9.29
N PHE A 232 -3.89 0.10 8.11
CA PHE A 232 -4.89 -0.14 7.07
C PHE A 232 -4.50 -1.36 6.24
N ASN A 233 -5.47 -1.97 5.57
CA ASN A 233 -5.28 -3.07 4.64
C ASN A 233 -5.18 -2.58 3.20
N ILE A 234 -4.44 -3.33 2.39
CA ILE A 234 -4.25 -3.15 0.95
C ILE A 234 -4.56 -4.48 0.26
N SER A 235 -5.32 -4.43 -0.84
CA SER A 235 -5.47 -5.60 -1.70
C SER A 235 -5.55 -5.18 -3.16
N GLY A 236 -4.75 -5.83 -3.99
CA GLY A 236 -4.82 -5.75 -5.43
C GLY A 236 -6.14 -6.30 -5.95
N SER A 237 -6.72 -5.62 -6.93
CA SER A 237 -7.96 -6.03 -7.59
C SER A 237 -8.01 -5.40 -8.98
N ASP A 238 -8.48 -6.13 -9.99
CA ASP A 238 -8.67 -5.58 -11.34
C ASP A 238 -9.79 -4.51 -11.37
N GLN A 239 -10.61 -4.47 -10.33
CA GLN A 239 -11.64 -3.44 -10.15
C GLN A 239 -11.23 -2.38 -9.10
N GLY A 240 -10.00 -2.45 -8.59
CA GLY A 240 -9.49 -1.62 -7.49
C GLY A 240 -9.64 -0.10 -7.71
N CYS A 241 -9.61 0.65 -6.61
CA CYS A 241 -9.79 2.10 -6.62
C CYS A 241 -8.53 2.86 -7.09
N ILE A 242 -7.39 2.61 -6.45
CA ILE A 242 -6.14 3.36 -6.64
C ILE A 242 -5.28 2.64 -7.66
N ALA A 243 -4.89 3.36 -8.71
CA ALA A 243 -4.05 2.85 -9.78
C ALA A 243 -2.57 2.93 -9.42
N TYR A 244 -1.78 1.96 -9.88
CA TYR A 244 -0.32 1.94 -9.75
C TYR A 244 0.33 1.27 -10.97
N ARG A 245 1.61 1.55 -11.20
CA ARG A 245 2.39 0.93 -12.28
C ARG A 245 3.06 -0.36 -11.82
N HIS A 246 2.94 -1.41 -12.62
CA HIS A 246 3.70 -2.64 -12.53
C HIS A 246 4.41 -2.84 -13.87
N GLY A 247 5.65 -2.35 -13.98
CA GLY A 247 6.31 -2.24 -15.28
C GLY A 247 5.51 -1.32 -16.21
N ASP A 248 5.14 -1.84 -17.39
CA ASP A 248 4.33 -1.12 -18.38
C ASP A 248 2.81 -1.24 -18.13
N GLU A 249 2.39 -2.09 -17.20
CA GLU A 249 0.98 -2.29 -16.89
C GLU A 249 0.48 -1.30 -15.82
N VAL A 250 -0.79 -0.91 -15.93
CA VAL A 250 -1.52 -0.24 -14.86
C VAL A 250 -2.40 -1.26 -14.17
N ARG A 251 -2.22 -1.40 -12.85
CA ARG A 251 -3.02 -2.26 -11.98
C ARG A 251 -3.66 -1.42 -10.89
N TYR A 252 -4.54 -2.02 -10.10
CA TYR A 252 -5.30 -1.30 -9.07
C TYR A 252 -5.29 -2.02 -7.73
N PHE A 253 -5.45 -1.26 -6.65
CA PHE A 253 -5.66 -1.78 -5.31
C PHE A 253 -6.72 -0.98 -4.55
N ASP A 254 -7.21 -1.56 -3.46
CA ASP A 254 -8.07 -0.90 -2.47
C ASP A 254 -7.34 -0.64 -1.17
N LEU A 255 -7.90 0.28 -0.38
CA LEU A 255 -7.53 0.53 1.01
C LEU A 255 -8.74 0.33 1.92
N SER A 256 -8.53 -0.18 3.14
CA SER A 256 -9.56 -0.27 4.19
C SER A 256 -8.95 -0.12 5.59
N LEU A 257 -9.69 0.46 6.54
CA LEU A 257 -9.30 0.43 7.97
C LEU A 257 -9.71 -0.86 8.69
N TYR A 258 -10.43 -1.76 8.01
CA TYR A 258 -10.93 -2.99 8.60
C TYR A 258 -10.02 -4.15 8.23
N ASP A 259 -9.76 -4.98 9.24
CA ASP A 259 -8.95 -6.18 9.09
C ASP A 259 -9.73 -7.30 8.41
N LEU A 260 -8.98 -8.21 7.76
CA LEU A 260 -9.54 -9.34 7.00
C LEU A 260 -9.87 -10.54 7.88
#